data_AF-A0AAV7BS28-F1
#
_entry.id   AF-A0AAV7BS28-F1
#
_cell.length_a   1.000
_cell.length_b   1.000
_cell.length_c   1.000
_cell.angle_alpha   90.00
_cell.angle_beta   90.00
_cell.angle_gamma   90.00
#
_symmetry.space_group_name_H-M   'P 1'
#
loop_
_entity.id
_entity.type
_entity.pdbx_description
1 polymer ?
#
loop_
_entity_poly.entity_id
_entity_poly.type
_entity_poly.pdbx_seq_one_letter_code
_entity_poly.pdbx_strand_id
1 'polypeptide(L)'
;MAAPVRRLVTGALSCRALGWRAAVAGCRGLSSASPWRLHGAVCLRRPAVLSQSKTHVQQEVDEMLKQIDLEKSFYSDHELQLIKDADRLRRKQSDIYDSDDDDDEGQEIVMAQDLEDTWEQKWKQMNLASRVTEADEKKDHTSLNRRLENNLVLLVKEKIGNEDIWMFPQMEWMAGETMRQTAERALSNLSGKALFSPLWIYDILS
;
A
#
# COMPACT_ATOMS: atom_id res chain seq x y z
N MET A 1 17.97 52.29 85.30
CA MET A 1 19.41 52.64 85.43
C MET A 1 20.14 52.17 84.18
N ALA A 2 20.98 53.05 83.63
CA ALA A 2 22.11 52.84 82.70
C ALA A 2 21.93 51.96 81.42
N ALA A 3 22.27 52.59 80.28
CA ALA A 3 22.47 52.05 78.91
C ALA A 3 23.61 50.97 78.85
N PRO A 4 23.97 50.28 77.72
CA PRO A 4 24.11 50.79 76.34
C PRO A 4 23.85 49.79 75.17
N VAL A 5 23.49 50.27 73.97
CA VAL A 5 24.29 50.44 72.71
C VAL A 5 24.98 49.17 72.12
N ARG A 6 24.40 48.75 70.98
CA ARG A 6 24.95 48.18 69.73
C ARG A 6 26.34 47.51 69.70
N ARG A 7 26.37 46.28 69.15
CA ARG A 7 27.37 45.83 68.15
C ARG A 7 26.68 45.00 67.07
N LEU A 8 26.78 45.46 65.82
CA LEU A 8 26.49 44.70 64.61
C LEU A 8 27.80 44.06 64.15
N VAL A 9 27.82 42.74 63.98
CA VAL A 9 28.89 42.02 63.29
C VAL A 9 28.28 41.39 62.05
N THR A 10 28.66 41.91 60.89
CA THR A 10 28.35 41.36 59.58
C THR A 10 29.25 40.15 59.32
N GLY A 11 28.69 38.95 59.32
CA GLY A 11 29.36 37.73 58.82
C GLY A 11 28.84 37.39 57.44
N ALA A 12 29.70 37.50 56.42
CA ALA A 12 29.42 37.03 55.08
C ALA A 12 29.50 35.50 55.03
N LEU A 13 28.38 34.83 54.74
CA LEU A 13 28.35 33.39 54.48
C LEU A 13 28.37 33.15 52.97
N SER A 14 29.46 32.54 52.52
CA SER A 14 29.73 32.11 51.16
C SER A 14 28.77 31.00 50.74
N CYS A 15 28.01 31.25 49.67
CA CYS A 15 27.15 30.27 49.02
C CYS A 15 28.01 29.29 48.22
N ARG A 16 28.17 28.04 48.70
CA ARG A 16 28.67 26.94 47.88
C ARG A 16 27.49 26.17 47.29
N ALA A 17 27.20 26.45 46.02
CA ALA A 17 26.30 25.64 45.21
C ALA A 17 26.95 24.26 44.99
N LEU A 18 26.38 23.22 45.60
CA LEU A 18 26.70 21.83 45.26
C LEU A 18 25.94 21.48 43.98
N GLY A 19 26.64 21.54 42.86
CA GLY A 19 26.14 21.07 41.57
C GLY A 19 25.86 19.57 41.63
N TRP A 20 24.61 19.20 41.32
CA TRP A 20 24.24 17.82 41.04
C TRP A 20 24.93 17.38 39.75
N ARG A 21 26.06 16.69 39.89
CA ARG A 21 26.63 15.89 38.81
C ARG A 21 25.75 14.65 38.64
N ALA A 22 24.91 14.66 37.61
CA ALA A 22 24.33 13.45 37.06
C ALA A 22 25.48 12.59 36.53
N ALA A 23 25.91 11.62 37.32
CA ALA A 23 26.70 10.51 36.82
C ALA A 23 25.77 9.72 35.90
N VAL A 24 25.94 9.88 34.58
CA VAL A 24 25.44 8.91 33.61
C VAL A 24 26.22 7.63 33.86
N ALA A 25 25.73 6.83 34.79
CA ALA A 25 26.15 5.46 34.96
C ALA A 25 25.79 4.75 33.65
N GLY A 26 26.80 4.49 32.83
CA GLY A 26 26.66 3.62 31.68
C GLY A 26 26.01 2.33 32.14
N CYS A 27 24.84 2.02 31.57
CA CYS A 27 24.13 0.78 31.78
C CYS A 27 25.03 -0.37 31.29
N ARG A 28 25.90 -0.88 32.17
CA ARG A 28 26.49 -2.20 31.99
C ARG A 28 25.32 -3.17 32.04
N GLY A 29 25.13 -3.88 30.92
CA GLY A 29 23.95 -4.69 30.66
C GLY A 29 23.57 -5.57 31.84
N LEU A 30 22.30 -5.45 32.25
CA LEU A 30 21.63 -6.55 32.92
C LEU A 30 21.64 -7.72 31.93
N SER A 31 22.58 -8.64 32.10
CA SER A 31 22.44 -9.98 31.57
C SER A 31 21.24 -10.59 32.30
N SER A 32 20.13 -10.75 31.60
CA SER A 32 18.97 -11.44 32.14
C SER A 32 19.38 -12.89 32.43
N ALA A 33 19.36 -13.25 33.71
CA ALA A 33 19.69 -14.55 34.26
C ALA A 33 18.61 -15.62 33.96
N SER A 34 18.20 -15.75 32.70
CA SER A 34 17.25 -16.78 32.24
C SER A 34 17.96 -17.77 31.30
N PRO A 35 17.59 -19.07 31.33
CA PRO A 35 18.16 -20.08 30.42
C PRO A 35 17.71 -19.88 28.96
N TRP A 36 16.77 -18.96 28.72
CA TRP A 36 16.20 -18.66 27.41
C TRP A 36 16.93 -17.50 26.74
N ARG A 37 17.28 -17.69 25.46
CA ARG A 37 17.78 -16.63 24.60
C ARG A 37 16.63 -15.91 23.94
N LEU A 38 16.70 -14.58 23.92
CA LEU A 38 15.69 -13.74 23.30
C LEU A 38 16.06 -13.46 21.85
N HIS A 39 15.18 -13.83 20.93
CA HIS A 39 15.34 -13.58 19.50
C HIS A 39 14.22 -12.69 18.98
N GLY A 40 14.56 -11.68 18.18
CA GLY A 40 13.62 -10.89 17.41
C GLY A 40 13.56 -11.41 15.98
N ALA A 41 12.40 -11.92 15.56
CA ALA A 41 12.16 -12.38 14.20
C ALA A 41 11.25 -11.42 13.42
N VAL A 42 11.35 -11.42 12.09
CA VAL A 42 10.57 -10.54 11.22
C VAL A 42 9.81 -11.31 10.14
N CYS A 43 8.50 -11.11 10.11
CA CYS A 43 7.62 -11.59 9.06
C CYS A 43 7.40 -10.49 8.01
N LEU A 44 8.26 -10.43 6.98
CA LEU A 44 8.07 -9.47 5.89
C LEU A 44 7.04 -10.02 4.90
N ARG A 45 5.95 -9.26 4.71
CA ARG A 45 4.87 -9.60 3.78
C ARG A 45 4.84 -8.62 2.62
N ARG A 46 4.73 -9.15 1.40
CA ARG A 46 4.32 -8.39 0.22
C ARG A 46 2.81 -8.57 0.01
N PRO A 47 2.01 -7.50 -0.05
CA PRO A 47 0.58 -7.60 -0.33
C PRO A 47 0.32 -8.11 -1.75
N ALA A 48 -0.90 -8.59 -2.00
CA ALA A 48 -1.37 -8.90 -3.34
C ALA A 48 -1.45 -7.62 -4.18
N VAL A 49 -0.95 -7.68 -5.42
CA VAL A 49 -0.95 -6.57 -6.38
C VAL A 49 -2.15 -6.68 -7.32
N LEU A 50 -2.54 -7.92 -7.65
CA LEU A 50 -3.70 -8.22 -8.48
C LEU A 50 -4.86 -8.70 -7.62
N SER A 51 -6.09 -8.45 -8.09
CA SER A 51 -7.30 -9.09 -7.57
C SER A 51 -7.22 -10.60 -7.75
N GLN A 52 -7.97 -11.37 -6.95
CA GLN A 52 -8.07 -12.81 -7.15
C GLN A 52 -8.96 -13.15 -8.35
N SER A 53 -8.69 -14.29 -8.99
CA SER A 53 -9.58 -14.84 -10.02
C SER A 53 -10.92 -15.25 -9.40
N LYS A 54 -12.01 -14.98 -10.12
CA LYS A 54 -13.38 -15.39 -9.70
C LYS A 54 -13.53 -16.90 -9.85
N THR A 55 -14.15 -17.54 -8.87
CA THR A 55 -14.60 -18.94 -8.96
C THR A 55 -15.81 -19.06 -9.90
N HIS A 56 -16.12 -20.27 -10.39
CA HIS A 56 -17.24 -20.50 -11.31
C HIS A 56 -18.57 -19.97 -10.77
N VAL A 57 -18.91 -20.31 -9.52
CA VAL A 57 -20.14 -19.83 -8.87
C VAL A 57 -20.15 -18.31 -8.74
N GLN A 58 -19.00 -17.69 -8.45
CA GLN A 58 -18.90 -16.23 -8.41
C GLN A 58 -19.08 -15.60 -9.79
N GLN A 59 -18.70 -16.28 -10.87
CA GLN A 59 -18.94 -15.81 -12.24
C GLN A 59 -20.43 -15.87 -12.57
N GLU A 60 -21.11 -16.98 -12.27
CA GLU A 60 -22.56 -17.12 -12.46
C GLU A 60 -23.34 -16.05 -11.67
N VAL A 61 -22.95 -15.80 -10.42
CA VAL A 61 -23.56 -14.75 -9.60
C VAL A 61 -23.28 -13.36 -10.15
N ASP A 62 -22.06 -13.10 -10.64
CA ASP A 62 -21.70 -11.82 -11.26
C ASP A 62 -22.52 -11.56 -12.54
N GLU A 63 -22.75 -12.59 -13.35
CA GLU A 63 -23.59 -12.53 -14.55
C GLU A 63 -25.07 -12.29 -14.19
N MET A 64 -25.59 -13.04 -13.22
CA MET A 64 -26.94 -12.85 -12.73
C MET A 64 -27.15 -11.44 -12.15
N LEU A 65 -26.19 -10.93 -11.38
CA LEU A 65 -26.26 -9.58 -10.81
C LEU A 65 -26.23 -8.51 -11.92
N LYS A 66 -25.37 -8.67 -12.93
CA LYS A 66 -25.36 -7.78 -14.10
C LYS A 66 -26.70 -7.77 -14.83
N GLN A 67 -27.34 -8.92 -14.99
CA GLN A 67 -28.68 -9.00 -15.61
C GLN A 67 -29.72 -8.25 -14.78
N ILE A 68 -29.75 -8.49 -13.47
CA ILE A 68 -30.66 -7.81 -12.55
C ILE A 68 -30.43 -6.29 -12.58
N ASP A 69 -29.17 -5.86 -12.64
CA ASP A 69 -28.81 -4.44 -12.70
C ASP A 69 -29.30 -3.81 -14.01
N LEU A 70 -29.12 -4.48 -15.15
CA LEU A 70 -29.63 -4.01 -16.45
C LEU A 70 -31.16 -3.91 -16.45
N GLU A 71 -31.86 -4.95 -16.01
CA GLU A 71 -33.33 -4.99 -15.99
C GLU A 71 -33.96 -3.94 -15.07
N LYS A 72 -33.25 -3.56 -14.00
CA LYS A 72 -33.72 -2.56 -13.03
C LYS A 72 -33.18 -1.16 -13.28
N SER A 73 -32.28 -1.00 -14.24
CA SER A 73 -31.70 0.29 -14.60
C SER A 73 -32.62 1.09 -15.54
N PHE A 74 -32.46 2.41 -15.53
CA PHE A 74 -33.05 3.30 -16.54
C PHE A 74 -32.09 3.42 -17.73
N TYR A 75 -32.63 3.87 -18.87
CA TYR A 75 -31.82 4.14 -20.05
C TYR A 75 -30.68 5.12 -19.74
N SER A 76 -29.47 4.73 -20.13
CA SER A 76 -28.28 5.58 -20.07
C SER A 76 -28.32 6.66 -21.14
N ASP A 77 -27.62 7.78 -20.93
CA ASP A 77 -27.49 8.85 -21.92
C ASP A 77 -27.00 8.34 -23.28
N HIS A 78 -26.09 7.37 -23.27
CA HIS A 78 -25.57 6.71 -24.47
C HIS A 78 -26.64 5.89 -25.21
N GLU A 79 -27.50 5.18 -24.48
CA GLU A 79 -28.59 4.40 -25.08
C GLU A 79 -29.67 5.31 -25.67
N LEU A 80 -29.97 6.43 -24.99
CA LEU A 80 -30.88 7.44 -25.51
C LEU A 80 -30.33 8.07 -26.79
N GLN A 81 -29.01 8.27 -26.89
CA GLN A 81 -28.36 8.78 -28.11
C GLN A 81 -28.47 7.78 -29.26
N LEU A 82 -28.17 6.49 -29.02
CA LEU A 82 -28.35 5.43 -30.02
C LEU A 82 -29.79 5.37 -30.58
N ILE A 83 -30.80 5.53 -29.71
CA ILE A 83 -32.20 5.55 -30.12
C ILE A 83 -32.50 6.77 -30.99
N LYS A 84 -32.04 7.96 -30.59
CA LYS A 84 -32.23 9.21 -31.36
C LYS A 84 -31.56 9.14 -32.73
N ASP A 85 -30.34 8.65 -32.79
CA ASP A 85 -29.57 8.49 -34.03
C ASP A 85 -30.28 7.52 -34.98
N ALA A 86 -30.75 6.37 -34.47
CA ALA A 86 -31.49 5.40 -35.25
C ALA A 86 -32.82 5.96 -35.79
N ASP A 87 -33.55 6.74 -34.99
CA ASP A 87 -34.78 7.41 -35.42
C ASP A 87 -34.51 8.48 -36.48
N ARG A 88 -33.44 9.26 -36.33
CA ARG A 88 -32.99 10.24 -37.34
C ARG A 88 -32.66 9.56 -38.66
N LEU A 89 -31.96 8.42 -38.63
CA LEU A 89 -31.64 7.63 -39.82
C LEU A 89 -32.88 7.05 -40.49
N ARG A 90 -33.82 6.50 -39.72
CA ARG A 90 -35.10 5.97 -40.24
C ARG A 90 -35.94 7.05 -40.93
N ARG A 91 -36.03 8.25 -40.33
CA ARG A 91 -36.75 9.38 -40.94
C ARG A 91 -36.13 9.79 -42.26
N LYS A 92 -34.81 9.97 -42.30
CA LYS A 92 -34.05 10.29 -43.53
C LYS A 92 -34.24 9.22 -44.62
N GLN A 93 -34.30 7.94 -44.25
CA GLN A 93 -34.49 6.84 -45.21
C GLN A 93 -35.90 6.77 -45.80
N SER A 94 -36.91 7.33 -45.11
CA SER A 94 -38.32 7.22 -45.53
C SER A 94 -38.77 8.25 -46.57
N ASP A 95 -37.90 9.16 -47.03
CA ASP A 95 -38.14 10.20 -48.05
C ASP A 95 -39.40 11.09 -47.86
N ILE A 96 -40.07 11.05 -46.70
CA ILE A 96 -41.28 11.82 -46.37
C ILE A 96 -40.94 13.14 -45.61
N TYR A 97 -39.68 13.58 -45.62
CA TYR A 97 -39.30 14.79 -44.88
C TYR A 97 -39.47 16.05 -45.74
N ASP A 98 -40.50 16.83 -45.42
CA ASP A 98 -40.68 18.21 -45.89
C ASP A 98 -39.72 19.12 -45.11
N SER A 99 -38.96 19.92 -45.85
CA SER A 99 -37.85 20.76 -45.39
C SER A 99 -38.38 21.95 -44.58
N ASP A 100 -38.45 21.88 -43.25
CA ASP A 100 -38.67 23.08 -42.41
C ASP A 100 -38.32 22.90 -40.91
N ASP A 101 -37.40 21.99 -40.55
CA ASP A 101 -36.90 21.84 -39.16
C ASP A 101 -35.36 21.76 -39.15
N ASP A 102 -34.73 22.67 -39.91
CA ASP A 102 -33.28 22.80 -40.15
C ASP A 102 -32.54 23.49 -38.99
N ASP A 103 -32.90 23.22 -37.74
CA ASP A 103 -32.22 23.83 -36.57
C ASP A 103 -31.08 22.96 -35.99
N ASP A 104 -30.65 21.88 -36.67
CA ASP A 104 -29.53 21.02 -36.22
C ASP A 104 -28.63 20.50 -37.38
N GLU A 105 -28.34 21.35 -38.37
CA GLU A 105 -27.44 20.99 -39.49
C GLU A 105 -25.94 20.96 -39.12
N GLY A 106 -25.56 21.27 -37.88
CA GLY A 106 -24.15 21.56 -37.54
C GLY A 106 -23.52 20.86 -36.34
N GLN A 107 -24.25 20.12 -35.49
CA GLN A 107 -23.76 19.90 -34.12
C GLN A 107 -23.31 18.49 -33.72
N GLU A 108 -23.45 17.44 -34.53
CA GLU A 108 -22.80 16.17 -34.17
C GLU A 108 -22.34 15.37 -35.40
N ILE A 109 -21.04 15.46 -35.69
CA ILE A 109 -20.39 14.77 -36.81
C ILE A 109 -20.17 13.27 -36.51
N VAL A 110 -20.25 12.85 -35.25
CA VAL A 110 -19.87 11.51 -34.79
C VAL A 110 -21.10 10.81 -34.21
N MET A 111 -21.55 9.71 -34.82
CA MET A 111 -22.66 8.93 -34.28
C MET A 111 -22.21 8.14 -33.03
N ALA A 112 -23.16 7.74 -32.17
CA ALA A 112 -22.83 6.90 -31.03
C ALA A 112 -22.14 5.58 -31.43
N GLN A 113 -22.50 4.99 -32.58
CA GLN A 113 -21.84 3.80 -33.13
C GLN A 113 -20.38 4.05 -33.53
N ASP A 114 -20.08 5.23 -34.10
CA ASP A 114 -18.70 5.58 -34.46
C ASP A 114 -17.83 5.69 -33.18
N LEU A 115 -18.43 6.15 -32.08
CA LEU A 115 -17.75 6.19 -30.78
C LEU A 115 -17.45 4.77 -30.27
N GLU A 116 -18.41 3.85 -30.33
CA GLU A 116 -18.21 2.43 -29.98
C GLU A 116 -17.05 1.82 -30.78
N ASP A 117 -17.02 2.05 -32.10
CA ASP A 117 -15.94 1.59 -32.97
C ASP A 117 -14.58 2.18 -32.56
N THR A 118 -14.53 3.47 -32.23
CA THR A 118 -13.27 4.10 -31.78
C THR A 118 -12.81 3.53 -30.44
N TRP A 119 -13.73 3.21 -29.53
CA TRP A 119 -13.41 2.57 -28.24
C TRP A 119 -12.91 1.14 -28.45
N GLU A 120 -13.53 0.38 -29.35
CA GLU A 120 -13.05 -0.95 -29.70
C GLU A 120 -11.66 -0.92 -30.32
N GLN A 121 -11.39 0.03 -31.23
CA GLN A 121 -10.08 0.19 -31.84
C GLN A 121 -9.01 0.50 -30.79
N LYS A 122 -9.30 1.44 -29.87
CA LYS A 122 -8.40 1.75 -28.75
C LYS A 122 -8.20 0.53 -27.84
N TRP A 123 -9.26 -0.20 -27.53
CA TRP A 123 -9.19 -1.42 -26.72
C TRP A 123 -8.31 -2.49 -27.37
N LYS A 124 -8.47 -2.73 -28.68
CA LYS A 124 -7.66 -3.69 -29.46
C LYS A 124 -6.18 -3.28 -29.54
N GLN A 125 -5.88 -1.99 -29.53
CA GLN A 125 -4.51 -1.47 -29.52
C GLN A 125 -3.82 -1.63 -28.16
N MET A 126 -4.58 -1.73 -27.06
CA MET A 126 -4.04 -1.86 -25.70
C MET A 126 -3.66 -3.31 -25.39
N ASN A 127 -2.36 -3.58 -25.31
CA ASN A 127 -1.86 -4.88 -24.86
C ASN A 127 -1.84 -4.94 -23.34
N LEU A 128 -2.75 -5.73 -22.75
CA LEU A 128 -2.77 -5.96 -21.31
C LEU A 128 -1.59 -6.83 -20.88
N ALA A 129 -0.97 -6.48 -19.76
CA ALA A 129 0.07 -7.31 -19.16
C ALA A 129 -0.54 -8.64 -18.67
N SER A 130 0.18 -9.73 -18.90
CA SER A 130 -0.24 -11.06 -18.42
C SER A 130 -0.32 -11.08 -16.90
N ARG A 131 -1.40 -11.69 -16.38
CA ARG A 131 -1.56 -11.96 -14.94
C ARG A 131 -0.57 -13.03 -14.46
N VAL A 132 -0.20 -13.96 -15.35
CA VAL A 132 0.80 -15.01 -15.11
C VAL A 132 2.14 -14.49 -15.61
N THR A 133 3.12 -14.43 -14.71
CA THR A 133 4.47 -13.96 -15.06
C THR A 133 5.39 -15.13 -15.40
N GLU A 134 6.51 -14.87 -16.06
CA GLU A 134 7.53 -15.89 -16.34
C GLU A 134 8.02 -16.61 -15.07
N ALA A 135 8.02 -15.91 -13.93
CA ALA A 135 8.41 -16.46 -12.64
C ALA A 135 7.42 -17.53 -12.14
N ASP A 136 6.14 -17.40 -12.49
CA ASP A 136 5.12 -18.40 -12.14
C ASP A 136 5.28 -19.66 -13.01
N GLU A 137 5.63 -19.50 -14.28
CA GLU A 137 5.91 -20.61 -15.20
C GLU A 137 7.17 -21.39 -14.80
N LYS A 138 8.25 -20.66 -14.49
CA LYS A 138 9.54 -21.22 -14.05
C LYS A 138 9.50 -21.74 -12.61
N LYS A 139 8.46 -21.40 -11.84
CA LYS A 139 8.32 -21.68 -10.40
C LYS A 139 9.50 -21.12 -9.59
N ASP A 140 9.96 -19.93 -9.96
CA ASP A 140 11.08 -19.27 -9.29
C ASP A 140 10.62 -18.73 -7.94
N HIS A 141 11.11 -19.30 -6.84
CA HIS A 141 10.70 -18.89 -5.48
C HIS A 141 11.44 -17.65 -4.94
N THR A 142 12.49 -17.22 -5.62
CA THR A 142 13.36 -16.08 -5.23
C THR A 142 12.87 -14.73 -5.76
N SER A 143 12.07 -14.73 -6.83
CA SER A 143 11.58 -13.50 -7.45
C SER A 143 10.33 -12.97 -6.73
N LEU A 144 10.19 -11.63 -6.72
CA LEU A 144 9.02 -10.94 -6.15
C LEU A 144 7.81 -10.98 -7.10
N ASN A 145 8.06 -11.05 -8.41
CA ASN A 145 7.03 -10.93 -9.45
C ASN A 145 6.25 -12.23 -9.68
N ARG A 146 6.27 -13.17 -8.72
CA ARG A 146 5.48 -14.40 -8.75
C ARG A 146 4.16 -14.23 -8.01
N ARG A 147 3.12 -14.96 -8.39
CA ARG A 147 1.81 -15.05 -7.72
C ARG A 147 1.29 -13.69 -7.29
N LEU A 148 1.13 -12.78 -8.24
CA LEU A 148 0.71 -11.39 -7.98
C LEU A 148 -0.65 -11.28 -7.29
N GLU A 149 -1.52 -12.29 -7.42
CA GLU A 149 -2.83 -12.39 -6.76
C GLU A 149 -2.75 -12.67 -5.25
N ASN A 150 -1.61 -13.16 -4.77
CA ASN A 150 -1.45 -13.66 -3.41
C ASN A 150 -0.45 -12.85 -2.60
N ASN A 151 -0.63 -12.89 -1.29
CA ASN A 151 0.34 -12.37 -0.36
C ASN A 151 1.55 -13.30 -0.29
N LEU A 152 2.75 -12.72 -0.34
CA LEU A 152 4.00 -13.47 -0.21
C LEU A 152 4.65 -13.14 1.13
N VAL A 153 5.30 -14.13 1.73
CA VAL A 153 6.08 -13.96 2.96
C VAL A 153 7.53 -14.34 2.67
N LEU A 154 8.47 -13.55 3.20
CA LEU A 154 9.89 -13.80 3.08
C LEU A 154 10.32 -14.95 3.99
N LEU A 155 11.04 -15.91 3.43
CA LEU A 155 11.71 -16.99 4.16
C LEU A 155 13.18 -17.02 3.80
N VAL A 156 14.02 -17.29 4.79
CA VAL A 156 15.47 -17.36 4.65
C VAL A 156 15.94 -18.74 5.08
N LYS A 157 16.92 -19.27 4.36
CA LYS A 157 17.55 -20.55 4.67
C LYS A 157 18.74 -20.28 5.60
N GLU A 158 18.58 -20.59 6.88
CA GLU A 158 19.63 -20.45 7.90
C GLU A 158 20.28 -21.80 8.18
N LYS A 159 21.60 -21.80 8.42
CA LYS A 159 22.33 -22.98 8.83
C LYS A 159 22.45 -23.00 10.35
N ILE A 160 21.79 -23.95 10.99
CA ILE A 160 21.87 -24.13 12.44
C ILE A 160 22.57 -25.45 12.69
N GLY A 161 23.84 -25.38 13.12
CA GLY A 161 24.69 -26.55 13.22
C GLY A 161 25.02 -27.13 11.84
N ASN A 162 24.58 -28.37 11.58
CA ASN A 162 24.82 -29.09 10.32
C ASN A 162 23.59 -29.17 9.42
N GLU A 163 22.45 -28.62 9.85
CA GLU A 163 21.19 -28.68 9.11
C GLU A 163 20.81 -27.31 8.57
N ASP A 164 20.24 -27.32 7.36
CA ASP A 164 19.69 -26.13 6.74
C ASP A 164 18.18 -26.07 7.02
N ILE A 165 17.73 -25.05 7.76
CA ILE A 165 16.33 -24.88 8.16
C ILE A 165 15.79 -23.59 7.54
N TRP A 166 14.57 -23.66 7.02
CA TRP A 166 13.84 -22.47 6.54
C TRP A 166 13.16 -21.78 7.71
N MET A 167 13.55 -20.53 7.96
CA MET A 167 12.98 -19.74 9.04
C MET A 167 12.76 -18.29 8.61
N PHE A 168 12.08 -17.55 9.47
CA PHE A 168 12.03 -16.10 9.32
C PHE A 168 13.40 -15.49 9.64
N PRO A 169 13.72 -14.36 9.00
CA PRO A 169 14.81 -13.48 9.43
C PRO A 169 14.79 -13.27 10.95
N GLN A 170 15.80 -13.75 11.67
CA GLN A 170 15.85 -13.60 13.12
C GLN A 170 17.23 -13.17 13.61
N MET A 171 17.25 -12.51 14.77
CA MET A 171 18.48 -12.06 15.40
C MET A 171 18.38 -12.12 16.91
N GLU A 172 19.51 -12.36 17.58
CA GLU A 172 19.59 -12.29 19.03
C GLU A 172 19.45 -10.82 19.50
N TRP A 173 18.62 -10.63 20.53
CA TRP A 173 18.38 -9.34 21.15
C TRP A 173 19.61 -8.86 21.92
N MET A 174 19.89 -7.56 21.84
CA MET A 174 21.01 -6.93 22.56
C MET A 174 20.48 -5.99 23.64
N ALA A 175 21.18 -5.96 24.77
CA ALA A 175 20.81 -5.10 25.90
C ALA A 175 20.87 -3.61 25.50
N GLY A 176 19.74 -2.93 25.65
CA GLY A 176 19.59 -1.50 25.31
C GLY A 176 18.77 -1.22 24.05
N GLU A 177 18.36 -2.25 23.30
CA GLU A 177 17.46 -2.14 22.14
C GLU A 177 16.03 -2.57 22.49
N THR A 178 15.04 -2.08 21.74
CA THR A 178 13.68 -2.65 21.74
C THR A 178 13.59 -3.87 20.82
N MET A 179 12.62 -4.75 21.04
CA MET A 179 12.38 -5.90 20.16
C MET A 179 12.12 -5.49 18.71
N ARG A 180 11.45 -4.35 18.50
CA ARG A 180 11.24 -3.76 17.17
C ARG A 180 12.56 -3.36 16.51
N GLN A 181 13.46 -2.71 17.25
CA GLN A 181 14.77 -2.32 16.73
C GLN A 181 15.63 -3.55 16.39
N THR A 182 15.57 -4.62 17.18
CA THR A 182 16.23 -5.89 16.86
C THR A 182 15.68 -6.49 15.56
N ALA A 183 14.37 -6.40 15.33
CA ALA A 183 13.73 -6.79 14.08
C ALA A 183 14.20 -5.92 12.88
N GLU A 184 14.22 -4.60 13.03
CA GLU A 184 14.71 -3.67 11.99
C GLU A 184 16.19 -3.92 11.67
N ARG A 185 17.00 -4.28 12.67
CA ARG A 185 18.40 -4.72 12.52
C ARG A 185 18.49 -6.05 11.77
N ALA A 186 17.63 -7.03 12.08
CA ALA A 186 17.56 -8.28 11.34
C ALA A 186 17.26 -8.07 9.84
N LEU A 187 16.32 -7.18 9.51
CA LEU A 187 16.04 -6.81 8.13
C LEU A 187 17.21 -6.11 7.44
N SER A 188 17.83 -5.14 8.13
CA SER A 188 18.95 -4.37 7.59
C SER A 188 20.18 -5.23 7.29
N ASN A 189 20.35 -6.34 8.01
CA ASN A 189 21.43 -7.29 7.76
C ASN A 189 21.19 -8.16 6.53
N LEU A 190 19.93 -8.53 6.24
CA LEU A 190 19.60 -9.36 5.09
C LEU A 190 19.57 -8.58 3.78
N SER A 191 19.07 -7.36 3.83
CA SER A 191 18.98 -6.51 2.65
C SER A 191 19.68 -5.21 2.94
N GLY A 192 20.84 -5.00 2.32
CA GLY A 192 21.60 -3.78 2.48
C GLY A 192 20.71 -2.57 2.21
N LYS A 193 20.42 -1.75 3.23
CA LYS A 193 19.75 -0.43 3.29
C LYS A 193 18.62 -0.07 2.29
N ALA A 194 18.13 -0.97 1.44
CA ALA A 194 17.34 -0.63 0.25
C ALA A 194 15.87 -1.07 0.32
N LEU A 195 15.45 -1.84 1.34
CA LEU A 195 14.06 -2.30 1.46
C LEU A 195 13.10 -1.25 2.03
N PHE A 196 13.62 -0.22 2.68
CA PHE A 196 12.83 0.81 3.32
C PHE A 196 13.44 2.16 3.02
N SER A 197 13.03 2.79 1.90
CA SER A 197 13.00 4.25 1.88
C SER A 197 11.78 4.66 2.71
N PRO A 198 11.95 5.35 3.85
CA PRO A 198 10.83 5.82 4.68
C PRO A 198 9.96 6.89 3.99
N LEU A 199 10.26 7.25 2.75
CA LEU A 199 9.55 8.30 2.00
C LEU A 199 8.14 7.88 1.58
N TRP A 200 7.85 6.60 1.37
CA TRP A 200 6.51 6.15 0.95
C TRP A 200 5.45 6.16 2.06
N ILE A 201 5.85 6.32 3.33
CA ILE A 201 4.91 6.36 4.47
C ILE A 201 4.43 7.80 4.74
N TYR A 202 5.18 8.82 4.33
CA TYR A 202 4.79 10.22 4.54
C TYR A 202 3.91 10.80 3.44
N ASP A 203 3.86 10.20 2.24
CA ASP A 203 3.08 10.72 1.10
C ASP A 203 1.59 10.28 1.10
N ILE A 204 1.15 9.47 2.07
CA ILE A 204 -0.26 9.04 2.20
C ILE A 204 -1.05 9.93 3.20
N LEU A 205 -0.39 10.88 3.86
CA LEU A 205 -1.01 11.74 4.89
C LEU A 205 -0.87 13.26 4.62
N SER A 206 -0.73 13.68 3.36
CA SER A 206 -0.83 15.10 3.00
C SER A 206 -1.76 15.36 1.83
#